data_AF-A0A2V6N9U5-F1
#
_entry.id   AF-A0A2V6N9U5-F1
#
_cell.length_a   1.000
_cell.length_b   1.000
_cell.length_c   1.000
_cell.angle_alpha   90.00
_cell.angle_beta   90.00
_cell.angle_gamma   90.00
#
_symmetry.space_group_name_H-M   'P 1'
#
loop_
_entity.id
_entity.type
_entity.pdbx_description
1 polymer ?
#
loop_
_entity_poly.entity_id
_entity_poly.type
_entity_poly.pdbx_seq_one_letter_code
_entity_poly.pdbx_strand_id
1 'polypeptide(L)'
;MSLQEELKGPPPAKLVVDHVSKWFRQKRQTVHALDDVSLEVAEGEFIVIVGPSGCGKSTLLDIIAGLEKPDKGQVMADNQPVLNPGRHRLVMFQESGMKQRVALARALAPNPRVLLMDEPFAALDAMTREQLYGDIQRIWEKRRKTIIFVTHNVREAACLADRVMIMSPTPGRLREMFEVKLPRPRDFNSIEIAQHAAKLTAALKGHVEHDAVTNA
;
A
#
# COMPACT_ATOMS: atom_id res chain seq x y z
N MET A 1 -1.32 -32.75 -14.22
CA MET A 1 -0.71 -31.83 -13.23
C MET A 1 0.43 -32.57 -12.61
N SER A 2 1.65 -32.04 -12.69
CA SER A 2 2.83 -32.79 -12.24
C SER A 2 3.06 -32.52 -10.75
N LEU A 3 3.43 -33.57 -10.00
CA LEU A 3 3.83 -33.51 -8.58
C LEU A 3 4.98 -32.50 -8.28
N GLN A 4 5.60 -31.91 -9.31
CA GLN A 4 6.62 -30.87 -9.19
C GLN A 4 6.05 -29.46 -8.99
N GLU A 5 4.77 -29.22 -9.29
CA GLU A 5 4.12 -27.91 -9.06
C GLU A 5 3.75 -27.70 -7.58
N GLU A 6 3.51 -28.78 -6.83
CA GLU A 6 3.14 -28.76 -5.40
C GLU A 6 4.31 -28.50 -4.43
N LEU A 7 5.56 -28.53 -4.92
CA LEU A 7 6.78 -28.32 -4.12
C LEU A 7 7.44 -26.95 -4.30
N LYS A 8 6.88 -26.07 -5.13
CA LYS A 8 7.32 -24.67 -5.11
C LYS A 8 6.73 -24.02 -3.86
N GLY A 9 7.59 -23.82 -2.85
CA GLY A 9 7.30 -22.89 -1.77
C GLY A 9 6.77 -21.56 -2.32
N PRO A 10 6.10 -20.75 -1.49
CA PRO A 10 5.52 -19.49 -1.94
C PRO A 10 6.55 -18.71 -2.77
N PRO A 11 6.15 -18.12 -3.90
CA PRO A 11 7.08 -17.36 -4.74
C PRO A 11 7.84 -16.36 -3.86
N PRO A 12 9.17 -16.26 -4.00
CA PRO A 12 9.99 -15.45 -3.11
C PRO A 12 9.47 -14.02 -3.09
N ALA A 13 9.43 -13.42 -1.89
CA ALA A 13 8.94 -12.06 -1.70
C ALA A 13 9.71 -11.09 -2.60
N LYS A 14 8.97 -10.30 -3.40
CA LYS A 14 9.51 -9.25 -4.26
C LYS A 14 10.03 -8.09 -3.43
N LEU A 15 9.33 -7.79 -2.34
CA LEU A 15 9.65 -6.73 -1.40
C LEU A 15 9.41 -7.21 0.02
N VAL A 16 10.34 -6.92 0.92
CA VAL A 16 10.27 -7.24 2.34
C VAL A 16 10.57 -5.96 3.13
N VAL A 17 9.67 -5.58 4.01
CA VAL A 17 9.89 -4.61 5.08
C VAL A 17 10.06 -5.43 6.35
N ASP A 18 11.18 -5.24 7.04
CA ASP A 18 11.60 -6.08 8.16
C ASP A 18 11.85 -5.21 9.40
N HIS A 19 10.93 -5.26 10.37
CA HIS A 19 10.99 -4.60 11.67
C HIS A 19 11.35 -3.11 11.60
N VAL A 20 10.72 -2.39 10.66
CA VAL A 20 11.01 -0.98 10.40
C VAL A 20 10.39 -0.06 11.45
N SER A 21 11.23 0.75 12.10
CA SER A 21 10.79 1.89 12.93
C SER A 21 11.41 3.20 12.46
N LYS A 22 10.68 4.31 12.64
CA LYS A 22 11.10 5.66 12.23
C LYS A 22 10.71 6.72 13.24
N TRP A 23 11.66 7.57 13.60
CA TRP A 23 11.48 8.77 14.39
C TRP A 23 11.87 10.01 13.59
N PHE A 24 11.05 11.06 13.67
CA PHE A 24 11.38 12.39 13.16
C PHE A 24 11.66 13.34 14.30
N ARG A 25 12.79 14.05 14.23
CA ARG A 25 13.08 15.15 15.15
C ARG A 25 12.54 16.45 14.58
N GLN A 26 11.44 16.95 15.14
CA GLN A 26 10.98 18.31 14.91
C GLN A 26 11.43 19.19 16.09
N LYS A 27 11.64 20.50 15.85
CA LYS A 27 12.37 21.45 16.74
C LYS A 27 12.24 21.25 18.26
N ARG A 28 11.06 20.85 18.78
CA ARG A 28 10.83 20.61 20.22
C ARG A 28 10.26 19.22 20.56
N GLN A 29 10.04 18.35 19.57
CA GLN A 29 9.36 17.07 19.78
C GLN A 29 9.93 15.99 18.86
N THR A 30 10.10 14.78 19.39
CA THR A 30 10.41 13.61 18.58
C THR A 30 9.11 12.88 18.28
N VAL A 31 8.78 12.76 16.99
CA VAL A 31 7.59 12.04 16.52
C VAL A 31 8.01 10.62 16.17
N HIS A 32 7.47 9.64 16.88
CA HIS A 32 7.62 8.22 16.54
C HIS A 32 6.61 7.88 15.43
N ALA A 33 7.04 7.92 14.17
CA ALA A 33 6.14 7.81 13.03
C ALA A 33 5.75 6.36 12.72
N LEU A 34 6.71 5.44 12.79
CA LEU A 34 6.51 4.00 12.56
C LEU A 34 7.14 3.20 13.68
N ASP A 35 6.48 2.15 14.14
CA ASP A 35 7.03 1.23 15.12
C ASP A 35 6.85 -0.23 14.69
N ASP A 36 7.99 -0.90 14.48
CA ASP A 36 8.06 -2.34 14.25
C ASP A 36 7.18 -2.85 13.10
N VAL A 37 7.29 -2.19 11.95
CA VAL A 37 6.51 -2.53 10.76
C VAL A 37 7.22 -3.62 9.95
N SER A 38 6.54 -4.76 9.79
CA SER A 38 6.96 -5.85 8.89
C SER A 38 5.89 -6.14 7.83
N LEU A 39 6.32 -6.30 6.58
CA LEU A 39 5.44 -6.55 5.43
C LEU A 39 6.18 -7.32 4.34
N GLU A 40 5.58 -8.40 3.85
CA GLU A 40 6.04 -9.12 2.68
C GLU A 40 5.06 -8.95 1.51
N VAL A 41 5.64 -8.67 0.33
CA VAL A 41 4.91 -8.45 -0.92
C VAL A 41 5.44 -9.42 -1.97
N ALA A 42 4.58 -10.26 -2.50
CA ALA A 42 4.91 -11.20 -3.57
C ALA A 42 5.01 -10.50 -4.93
N GLU A 43 5.66 -11.18 -5.89
CA GLU A 43 5.73 -10.69 -7.26
C GLU A 43 4.34 -10.67 -7.91
N GLY A 44 3.99 -9.55 -8.53
CA GLY A 44 2.69 -9.32 -9.15
C GLY A 44 1.53 -9.09 -8.19
N GLU A 45 1.77 -8.98 -6.89
CA GLU A 45 0.76 -8.71 -5.88
C GLU A 45 0.35 -7.23 -5.85
N PHE A 46 -0.94 -6.96 -5.63
CA PHE A 46 -1.46 -5.63 -5.35
C PHE A 46 -1.79 -5.51 -3.86
N ILE A 47 -0.92 -4.87 -3.08
CA ILE A 47 -1.18 -4.57 -1.66
C ILE A 47 -1.70 -3.14 -1.50
N VAL A 48 -2.73 -3.00 -0.67
CA VAL A 48 -3.23 -1.69 -0.23
C VAL A 48 -3.04 -1.55 1.28
N ILE A 49 -2.44 -0.46 1.73
CA ILE A 49 -2.31 -0.11 3.14
C ILE A 49 -3.36 0.97 3.45
N VAL A 50 -4.20 0.71 4.46
CA VAL A 50 -5.25 1.63 4.91
C VAL A 50 -5.03 2.03 6.35
N GLY A 51 -5.19 3.32 6.63
CA GLY A 51 -5.13 3.84 7.98
C GLY A 51 -5.53 5.32 8.03
N PRO A 52 -5.79 5.86 9.23
CA PRO A 52 -6.18 7.25 9.41
C PRO A 52 -5.09 8.23 8.92
N SER A 53 -5.45 9.50 8.76
CA SER A 53 -4.45 10.52 8.44
C SER A 53 -3.40 10.63 9.55
N GLY A 54 -2.13 10.83 9.17
CA GLY A 54 -1.02 10.95 10.12
C GLY A 54 -0.48 9.64 10.69
N CYS A 55 -1.03 8.46 10.34
CA CYS A 55 -0.56 7.19 10.89
C CYS A 55 0.78 6.70 10.33
N GLY A 56 1.40 7.39 9.37
CA GLY A 56 2.72 7.01 8.82
C GLY A 56 2.71 6.27 7.48
N LYS A 57 1.55 6.16 6.79
CA LYS A 57 1.45 5.53 5.46
C LYS A 57 2.47 6.07 4.45
N SER A 58 2.50 7.39 4.24
CA SER A 58 3.44 8.04 3.32
C SER A 58 4.89 7.85 3.77
N THR A 59 5.17 7.92 5.07
CA THR A 59 6.51 7.62 5.62
C THR A 59 6.96 6.19 5.29
N LEU A 60 6.08 5.20 5.45
CA LEU A 60 6.39 3.83 5.09
C LEU A 60 6.64 3.70 3.58
N LEU A 61 5.83 4.37 2.76
CA LEU A 61 5.99 4.36 1.31
C LEU A 61 7.30 5.03 0.87
N ASP A 62 7.70 6.13 1.50
CA ASP A 62 8.98 6.81 1.27
C ASP A 62 10.17 5.93 1.66
N ILE A 63 10.07 5.18 2.76
CA ILE A 63 11.09 4.21 3.17
C ILE A 63 11.20 3.07 2.15
N ILE A 64 10.07 2.53 1.69
CA ILE A 64 10.03 1.49 0.65
C ILE A 64 10.60 2.00 -0.67
N ALA A 65 10.38 3.27 -0.99
CA ALA A 65 10.95 3.91 -2.16
C ALA A 65 12.46 4.15 -2.04
N GLY A 66 13.00 4.17 -0.82
CA GLY A 66 14.36 4.58 -0.50
C GLY A 66 14.55 6.10 -0.47
N LEU A 67 13.46 6.87 -0.37
CA LEU A 67 13.46 8.33 -0.19
C LEU A 67 13.73 8.73 1.26
N GLU A 68 13.38 7.86 2.21
CA GLU A 68 13.64 8.01 3.63
C GLU A 68 14.35 6.77 4.17
N LYS A 69 15.22 6.94 5.18
CA LYS A 69 15.91 5.80 5.81
C LYS A 69 15.19 5.40 7.10
N PRO A 70 14.96 4.10 7.33
CA PRO A 70 14.47 3.66 8.63
C PRO A 70 15.57 3.87 9.69
N ASP A 71 15.18 4.12 10.94
CA ASP A 71 16.13 4.22 12.07
C ASP A 71 16.43 2.83 12.66
N LYS A 72 15.48 1.89 12.52
CA LYS A 72 15.63 0.47 12.84
C LYS A 72 15.00 -0.38 11.73
N GLY A 73 15.47 -1.62 11.59
CA GLY A 73 14.99 -2.52 10.56
C GLY A 73 15.54 -2.18 9.18
N GLN A 74 14.97 -2.82 8.15
CA GLN A 74 15.43 -2.67 6.77
C GLN A 74 14.31 -2.93 5.76
N VAL A 75 14.53 -2.47 4.53
CA VAL A 75 13.72 -2.85 3.38
C VAL A 75 14.60 -3.55 2.35
N MET A 76 14.11 -4.67 1.84
CA MET A 76 14.73 -5.43 0.77
C MET A 76 13.80 -5.47 -0.44
N ALA A 77 14.36 -5.35 -1.64
CA ALA A 77 13.65 -5.53 -2.90
C ALA A 77 14.50 -6.41 -3.82
N ASP A 78 13.92 -7.47 -4.39
CA ASP A 78 14.66 -8.48 -5.14
C ASP A 78 15.91 -8.99 -4.37
N ASN A 79 15.75 -9.25 -3.07
CA ASN A 79 16.83 -9.64 -2.14
C ASN A 79 17.99 -8.65 -1.99
N GLN A 80 17.82 -7.39 -2.42
CA GLN A 80 18.81 -6.34 -2.25
C GLN A 80 18.32 -5.26 -1.28
N PRO A 81 19.17 -4.75 -0.38
CA PRO A 81 18.81 -3.63 0.49
C PRO A 81 18.40 -2.38 -0.30
N VAL A 82 17.30 -1.76 0.12
CA VAL A 82 16.83 -0.49 -0.41
C VAL A 82 17.52 0.64 0.36
N LEU A 83 18.60 1.17 -0.21
CA LEU A 83 19.37 2.26 0.43
C LEU A 83 19.05 3.64 -0.16
N ASN A 84 18.60 3.68 -1.41
CA ASN A 84 18.37 4.89 -2.18
C ASN A 84 17.19 4.68 -3.16
N PRO A 85 16.63 5.77 -3.71
CA PRO A 85 15.63 5.69 -4.77
C PRO A 85 16.21 5.05 -6.03
N GLY A 86 15.37 4.34 -6.78
CA GLY A 86 15.83 3.65 -7.99
C GLY A 86 14.72 3.47 -9.02
N ARG A 87 15.10 3.39 -10.30
CA ARG A 87 14.15 3.29 -11.44
C ARG A 87 13.25 2.04 -11.39
N HIS A 88 13.60 1.05 -10.58
CA HIS A 88 12.82 -0.17 -10.38
C HIS A 88 11.67 -0.02 -9.37
N ARG A 89 11.69 1.04 -8.56
CA ARG A 89 10.67 1.37 -7.55
C ARG A 89 10.25 2.82 -7.75
N LEU A 90 9.12 3.05 -8.40
CA LEU A 90 8.67 4.40 -8.71
C LEU A 90 7.48 4.79 -7.87
N VAL A 91 7.58 5.97 -7.28
CA VAL A 91 6.50 6.59 -6.53
C VAL A 91 5.69 7.47 -7.45
N MET A 92 4.38 7.26 -7.41
CA MET A 92 3.38 8.13 -7.95
C MET A 92 2.77 8.91 -6.79
N PHE A 93 3.14 10.19 -6.69
CA PHE A 93 2.54 11.11 -5.73
C PHE A 93 1.19 11.60 -6.21
N GLN A 94 0.38 12.09 -5.27
CA GLN A 94 -0.86 12.79 -5.54
C GLN A 94 -0.60 14.01 -6.45
N GLU A 95 -1.25 14.05 -7.62
CA GLU A 95 -1.24 15.19 -8.53
C GLU A 95 -2.67 15.74 -8.68
N SER A 96 -2.82 16.98 -9.16
CA SER A 96 -4.13 17.63 -9.27
C SER A 96 -4.89 17.24 -10.56
N GLY A 97 -6.15 16.84 -10.40
CA GLY A 97 -7.15 16.71 -11.48
C GLY A 97 -6.72 15.83 -12.67
N MET A 98 -6.87 16.36 -13.89
CA MET A 98 -6.66 15.64 -15.17
C MET A 98 -5.23 15.11 -15.38
N LYS A 99 -4.26 15.51 -14.55
CA LYS A 99 -2.87 15.07 -14.67
C LYS A 99 -2.61 13.69 -14.10
N GLN A 100 -3.58 13.09 -13.40
CA GLN A 100 -3.36 11.80 -12.74
C GLN A 100 -3.08 10.66 -13.72
N ARG A 101 -3.74 10.64 -14.89
CA ARG A 101 -3.41 9.67 -15.95
C ARG A 101 -2.01 9.86 -16.52
N VAL A 102 -1.56 11.11 -16.65
CA VAL A 102 -0.20 11.43 -17.09
C VAL A 102 0.80 10.99 -16.03
N ALA A 103 0.52 11.20 -14.74
CA ALA A 103 1.35 10.73 -13.64
C ALA A 103 1.46 9.20 -13.63
N LEU A 104 0.34 8.49 -13.84
CA LEU A 104 0.33 7.03 -13.94
C LEU A 104 1.13 6.53 -15.15
N ALA A 105 0.92 7.14 -16.33
CA ALA A 105 1.68 6.81 -17.53
C ALA A 105 3.19 7.07 -17.35
N ARG A 106 3.57 8.20 -16.73
CA ARG A 106 4.95 8.56 -16.42
C ARG A 106 5.60 7.57 -15.45
N ALA A 107 4.88 7.15 -14.42
CA ALA A 107 5.35 6.15 -13.47
C ALA A 107 5.51 4.77 -14.12
N LEU A 108 4.64 4.42 -15.08
CA LEU A 108 4.68 3.13 -15.78
C LEU A 108 5.65 3.08 -16.97
N ALA A 109 5.95 4.22 -17.60
CA ALA A 109 6.78 4.32 -18.80
C ALA A 109 8.17 3.64 -18.68
N PRO A 110 8.94 3.82 -17.59
CA PRO A 110 10.22 3.13 -17.40
C PRO A 110 10.04 1.65 -16.98
N ASN A 111 8.82 1.14 -16.96
CA ASN A 111 8.47 -0.25 -16.65
C ASN A 111 9.01 -0.71 -15.28
N PRO A 112 8.65 -0.01 -14.17
CA PRO A 112 9.18 -0.34 -12.85
C PRO A 112 8.78 -1.77 -12.44
N ARG A 113 9.57 -2.36 -11.54
CA ARG A 113 9.28 -3.66 -10.95
C ARG A 113 8.22 -3.54 -9.85
N VAL A 114 8.32 -2.47 -9.06
CA VAL A 114 7.35 -2.11 -8.01
C VAL A 114 6.82 -0.70 -8.29
N LEU A 115 5.51 -0.55 -8.31
CA LEU A 115 4.84 0.74 -8.42
C LEU A 115 4.26 1.11 -7.05
N LEU A 116 4.71 2.24 -6.52
CA LEU A 116 4.27 2.77 -5.24
C LEU A 116 3.32 3.93 -5.52
N MET A 117 2.17 3.98 -4.86
CA MET A 117 1.18 5.04 -5.05
C MET A 117 0.76 5.64 -3.73
N ASP A 118 0.89 6.96 -3.59
CA ASP A 118 0.49 7.70 -2.41
C ASP A 118 -0.78 8.52 -2.67
N GLU A 119 -1.89 8.09 -2.06
CA GLU A 119 -3.25 8.66 -2.17
C GLU A 119 -3.61 9.19 -3.57
N PRO A 120 -3.45 8.38 -4.63
CA PRO A 120 -3.51 8.89 -6.01
C PRO A 120 -4.91 9.27 -6.48
N PHE A 121 -5.94 9.16 -5.63
CA PHE A 121 -7.32 9.49 -5.98
C PHE A 121 -7.92 10.62 -5.14
N ALA A 122 -7.21 11.09 -4.12
CA ALA A 122 -7.76 12.01 -3.14
C ALA A 122 -8.19 13.37 -3.74
N ALA A 123 -7.56 13.80 -4.84
CA ALA A 123 -7.86 15.06 -5.53
C ALA A 123 -8.76 14.91 -6.78
N LEU A 124 -9.37 13.75 -7.01
CA LEU A 124 -10.19 13.49 -8.20
C LEU A 124 -11.69 13.63 -7.93
N ASP A 125 -12.42 14.13 -8.92
CA ASP A 125 -13.88 14.01 -8.95
C ASP A 125 -14.31 12.54 -9.11
N ALA A 126 -15.58 12.25 -8.82
CA ALA A 126 -16.10 10.89 -8.79
C ALA A 126 -15.94 10.14 -10.12
N MET A 127 -16.23 10.80 -11.25
CA MET A 127 -16.19 10.15 -12.57
C MET A 127 -14.75 9.87 -12.99
N THR A 128 -13.84 10.84 -12.85
CA THR A 128 -12.43 10.64 -13.20
C THR A 128 -11.79 9.53 -12.35
N ARG A 129 -12.14 9.49 -11.06
CA ARG A 129 -11.68 8.46 -10.13
C ARG A 129 -12.15 7.07 -10.52
N GLU A 130 -13.43 6.89 -10.85
CA GLU A 130 -13.98 5.61 -11.28
C GLU A 130 -13.32 5.08 -12.56
N GLN A 131 -13.07 5.96 -13.53
CA GLN A 131 -12.33 5.59 -14.73
C GLN A 131 -10.90 5.14 -14.40
N LEU A 132 -10.22 5.83 -13.48
CA LEU A 132 -8.84 5.51 -13.11
C LEU A 132 -8.75 4.19 -12.34
N TYR A 133 -9.76 3.83 -11.54
CA TYR A 133 -9.85 2.48 -10.96
C TYR A 133 -9.89 1.41 -12.05
N GLY A 134 -10.73 1.59 -13.07
CA GLY A 134 -10.81 0.67 -14.20
C GLY A 134 -9.49 0.56 -14.97
N ASP A 135 -8.82 1.69 -15.20
CA ASP A 135 -7.53 1.74 -15.90
C ASP A 135 -6.44 0.99 -15.10
N ILE A 136 -6.34 1.23 -13.79
CA ILE A 136 -5.35 0.57 -12.92
C ILE A 136 -5.61 -0.94 -12.86
N GLN A 137 -6.86 -1.38 -12.69
CA GLN A 137 -7.20 -2.80 -12.70
C GLN A 137 -6.80 -3.46 -14.01
N ARG A 138 -7.15 -2.85 -15.15
CA ARG A 138 -6.79 -3.36 -16.49
C ARG A 138 -5.28 -3.43 -16.70
N ILE A 139 -4.53 -2.41 -16.27
CA ILE A 139 -3.07 -2.38 -16.38
C ILE A 139 -2.46 -3.51 -15.55
N TRP A 140 -2.94 -3.67 -14.33
CA TRP A 140 -2.46 -4.72 -13.43
C TRP A 140 -2.81 -6.12 -13.97
N GLU A 141 -4.02 -6.35 -14.47
CA GLU A 141 -4.40 -7.64 -15.07
C GLU A 141 -3.52 -8.02 -16.27
N LYS A 142 -3.19 -7.03 -17.12
CA LYS A 142 -2.37 -7.25 -18.32
C LYS A 142 -0.88 -7.41 -18.02
N ARG A 143 -0.34 -6.72 -17.01
CA ARG A 143 1.11 -6.63 -16.76
C ARG A 143 1.57 -7.28 -15.46
N ARG A 144 0.65 -7.67 -14.58
CA ARG A 144 0.88 -8.23 -13.24
C ARG A 144 2.02 -7.51 -12.51
N LYS A 145 1.90 -6.18 -12.41
CA LYS A 145 2.87 -5.35 -11.70
C LYS A 145 2.72 -5.55 -10.19
N THR A 146 3.83 -5.60 -9.46
CA THR A 146 3.77 -5.46 -8.00
C THR A 146 3.40 -4.03 -7.67
N ILE A 147 2.31 -3.82 -6.93
CA ILE A 147 1.81 -2.50 -6.56
C ILE A 147 1.68 -2.43 -5.04
N ILE A 148 2.18 -1.35 -4.46
CA ILE A 148 1.88 -0.95 -3.08
C ILE A 148 1.19 0.40 -3.14
N PHE A 149 0.02 0.47 -2.53
CA PHE A 149 -0.85 1.62 -2.61
C PHE A 149 -1.28 2.00 -1.21
N VAL A 150 -1.22 3.29 -0.87
CA VAL A 150 -1.71 3.79 0.42
C VAL A 150 -2.95 4.65 0.21
N THR A 151 -3.92 4.51 1.10
CA THR A 151 -5.14 5.33 1.10
C THR A 151 -5.74 5.40 2.50
N HIS A 152 -6.65 6.34 2.71
CA HIS A 152 -7.57 6.35 3.85
C HIS A 152 -8.97 5.83 3.47
N ASN A 153 -9.22 5.47 2.20
CA ASN A 153 -10.50 4.98 1.72
C ASN A 153 -10.55 3.45 1.66
N VAL A 154 -11.33 2.85 2.56
CA VAL A 154 -11.51 1.39 2.63
C VAL A 154 -12.11 0.76 1.38
N ARG A 155 -12.92 1.52 0.60
CA ARG A 155 -13.57 1.00 -0.60
C ARG A 155 -12.58 0.92 -1.76
N GLU A 156 -11.63 1.84 -1.84
CA GLU A 156 -10.48 1.75 -2.76
C GLU A 156 -9.66 0.50 -2.47
N ALA A 157 -9.38 0.25 -1.20
CA ALA A 157 -8.65 -0.94 -0.77
C ALA A 157 -9.36 -2.24 -1.15
N ALA A 158 -10.66 -2.34 -0.83
CA ALA A 158 -11.48 -3.49 -1.24
C ALA A 158 -11.54 -3.66 -2.77
N CYS A 159 -11.61 -2.56 -3.51
CA CYS A 159 -11.70 -2.61 -4.97
C CYS A 159 -10.38 -3.03 -5.62
N LEU A 160 -9.23 -2.56 -5.15
CA LEU A 160 -7.97 -2.71 -5.87
C LEU A 160 -7.08 -3.85 -5.35
N ALA A 161 -7.11 -4.15 -4.05
CA ALA A 161 -6.12 -5.00 -3.41
C ALA A 161 -6.33 -6.50 -3.64
N ASP A 162 -5.26 -7.26 -3.66
CA ASP A 162 -5.26 -8.68 -3.28
C ASP A 162 -5.24 -8.81 -1.75
N ARG A 163 -4.41 -7.99 -1.08
CA ARG A 163 -4.27 -7.92 0.37
C ARG A 163 -4.37 -6.48 0.88
N VAL A 164 -5.20 -6.28 1.89
CA VAL A 164 -5.34 -5.00 2.58
C VAL A 164 -4.66 -5.09 3.94
N MET A 165 -3.72 -4.19 4.21
CA MET A 165 -3.04 -4.07 5.48
C MET A 165 -3.62 -2.89 6.26
N ILE A 166 -4.05 -3.12 7.49
CA ILE A 166 -4.57 -2.06 8.38
C ILE A 166 -3.43 -1.49 9.22
N MET A 167 -3.31 -0.16 9.19
CA MET A 167 -2.32 0.60 9.92
C MET A 167 -2.96 1.35 11.09
N SER A 168 -2.45 1.13 12.31
CA SER A 168 -2.90 1.84 13.52
C SER A 168 -2.42 3.30 13.54
N PRO A 169 -3.09 4.19 14.31
CA PRO A 169 -2.61 5.55 14.59
C PRO A 169 -1.19 5.60 15.19
N THR A 170 -0.60 6.79 15.20
CA THR A 170 0.79 7.07 15.59
C THR A 170 1.16 6.54 17.00
N PRO A 171 2.27 5.78 17.14
CA PRO A 171 3.17 5.33 16.09
C PRO A 171 2.54 4.28 15.19
N GLY A 172 2.72 4.45 13.87
CA GLY A 172 2.12 3.58 12.87
C GLY A 172 2.63 2.14 12.97
N ARG A 173 1.70 1.20 13.10
CA ARG A 173 1.98 -0.25 13.08
C ARG A 173 1.04 -0.95 12.12
N LEU A 174 1.49 -2.03 11.48
CA LEU A 174 0.59 -2.93 10.76
C LEU A 174 -0.04 -3.90 11.75
N ARG A 175 -1.37 -3.87 11.88
CA ARG A 175 -2.11 -4.64 12.90
C ARG A 175 -2.78 -5.87 12.34
N GLU A 176 -3.37 -5.74 11.16
CA GLU A 176 -4.26 -6.76 10.61
C GLU A 176 -4.16 -6.81 9.09
N MET A 177 -4.36 -8.01 8.54
CA MET A 177 -4.29 -8.29 7.11
C MET A 177 -5.59 -8.94 6.64
N PHE A 178 -6.14 -8.43 5.54
CA PHE A 178 -7.35 -8.94 4.90
C PHE A 178 -7.07 -9.36 3.47
N GLU A 179 -7.43 -10.60 3.12
CA GLU A 179 -7.42 -11.06 1.73
C GLU A 179 -8.73 -10.67 1.03
N VAL A 180 -8.63 -10.12 -0.18
CA VAL A 180 -9.79 -9.80 -1.00
C VAL A 180 -9.90 -10.81 -2.14
N LYS A 181 -10.67 -11.87 -1.89
CA LYS A 181 -10.90 -12.99 -2.83
C LYS A 181 -12.04 -12.68 -3.81
N LEU A 182 -11.90 -11.60 -4.56
CA LEU A 182 -12.84 -11.22 -5.62
C LEU A 182 -12.14 -11.20 -6.98
N PRO A 183 -12.76 -11.73 -8.06
CA PRO A 183 -12.19 -11.62 -9.40
C PRO A 183 -12.13 -10.15 -9.84
N ARG A 184 -11.18 -9.83 -10.72
CA ARG A 184 -11.12 -8.53 -11.41
C ARG A 184 -11.69 -8.68 -12.83
N PRO A 185 -12.24 -7.62 -13.44
CA PRO A 185 -12.41 -6.26 -12.89
C PRO A 185 -13.54 -6.20 -11.84
N ARG A 186 -13.30 -5.40 -10.80
CA ARG A 186 -14.25 -5.15 -9.71
C ARG A 186 -14.90 -3.80 -9.91
N ASP A 187 -16.21 -3.78 -9.76
CA ASP A 187 -16.99 -2.55 -9.75
C ASP A 187 -16.89 -1.90 -8.37
N PHE A 188 -16.38 -0.67 -8.31
CA PHE A 188 -16.25 0.08 -7.08
C PHE A 188 -17.59 0.26 -6.37
N ASN A 189 -18.71 0.29 -7.10
CA ASN A 189 -20.05 0.50 -6.56
C ASN A 189 -20.79 -0.81 -6.22
N SER A 190 -20.17 -1.98 -6.42
CA SER A 190 -20.80 -3.28 -6.19
C SER A 190 -21.11 -3.53 -4.70
N ILE A 191 -22.04 -4.45 -4.45
CA ILE A 191 -22.44 -4.87 -3.10
C ILE A 191 -21.30 -5.65 -2.44
N GLU A 192 -20.60 -6.49 -3.18
CA GLU A 192 -19.46 -7.28 -2.69
C GLU A 192 -18.33 -6.37 -2.19
N ILE A 193 -18.03 -5.30 -2.93
CA ILE A 193 -17.07 -4.28 -2.51
C ILE A 193 -17.55 -3.54 -1.27
N ALA A 194 -18.85 -3.19 -1.21
CA ALA A 194 -19.44 -2.58 -0.02
C ALA A 194 -19.29 -3.46 1.23
N GLN A 195 -19.50 -4.77 1.10
CA GLN A 195 -19.37 -5.73 2.19
C GLN A 195 -17.92 -5.85 2.69
N HIS A 196 -16.94 -5.90 1.78
CA HIS A 196 -15.53 -5.91 2.17
C HIS A 196 -15.11 -4.60 2.84
N ALA A 197 -15.54 -3.46 2.29
CA ALA A 197 -15.29 -2.14 2.86
C ALA A 197 -15.88 -1.97 4.27
N ALA A 198 -17.06 -2.55 4.52
CA ALA A 198 -17.69 -2.55 5.84
C ALA A 198 -16.87 -3.34 6.87
N LYS A 199 -16.35 -4.52 6.50
CA LYS A 199 -15.44 -5.31 7.35
C LYS A 199 -14.16 -4.54 7.68
N LEU A 200 -13.53 -3.95 6.68
CA LEU A 200 -12.33 -3.13 6.86
C LEU A 200 -12.59 -1.90 7.77
N THR A 201 -13.76 -1.28 7.64
CA THR A 201 -14.15 -0.15 8.49
C THR A 201 -14.34 -0.57 9.94
N ALA A 202 -14.99 -1.71 10.18
CA ALA A 202 -15.16 -2.25 11.52
C ALA A 202 -13.81 -2.52 12.19
N ALA A 203 -12.87 -3.13 11.45
CA ALA A 203 -11.51 -3.38 11.92
C ALA A 203 -10.76 -2.08 12.25
N LEU A 204 -10.77 -1.10 11.34
CA LEU A 204 -10.14 0.22 11.57
C LEU A 204 -10.68 0.90 12.82
N LYS A 205 -12.00 0.89 13.03
CA LYS A 205 -12.61 1.48 14.23
C LYS A 205 -12.15 0.77 15.51
N GLY A 206 -12.14 -0.56 15.51
CA GLY A 206 -11.70 -1.35 16.66
C GLY A 206 -10.26 -1.01 17.08
N HIS A 207 -9.35 -0.82 16.12
CA HIS A 207 -7.95 -0.45 16.41
C HIS A 207 -7.84 1.00 16.91
N VAL A 208 -8.59 1.93 16.33
CA VAL A 208 -8.58 3.35 16.78
C VAL A 208 -9.10 3.49 18.20
N GLU A 209 -10.16 2.78 18.56
CA GLU A 209 -10.74 2.81 19.90
C GLU A 209 -9.81 2.16 20.93
N HIS A 210 -9.19 1.01 20.61
CA HIS A 210 -8.26 0.32 21.51
C HIS A 210 -7.00 1.15 21.80
N ASP A 211 -6.45 1.83 20.80
CA ASP A 211 -5.27 2.68 20.97
C ASP A 211 -5.59 3.97 21.75
N ALA A 212 -6.82 4.50 21.65
CA ALA A 212 -7.24 5.65 22.45
C ALA A 212 -7.33 5.33 23.96
N VAL A 213 -7.73 4.11 24.30
CA VAL A 213 -7.81 3.64 25.69
C VAL A 213 -6.43 3.30 26.25
N THR A 214 -5.52 2.78 25.42
CA THR A 214 -4.17 2.36 25.86
C THR A 214 -3.22 3.55 26.08
N ASN A 215 -3.48 4.69 25.43
CA ASN A 215 -2.65 5.89 25.50
C ASN A 215 -3.22 7.00 26.42
N ALA A 216 -4.33 6.76 27.12
CA ALA A 216 -4.93 7.67 28.11
C ALA A 216 -4.47 7.31 29.54
#